data_AF-A0A969S2B0-F1
#
_entry.id   AF-A0A969S2B0-F1
#
_cell.length_a   1.000
_cell.length_b   1.000
_cell.length_c   1.000
_cell.angle_alpha   90.00
_cell.angle_beta   90.00
_cell.angle_gamma   90.00
#
_symmetry.space_group_name_H-M   'P 1'
#
loop_
_entity.id
_entity.type
_entity.pdbx_description
1 polymer ?
#
loop_
_entity_poly.entity_id
_entity_poly.type
_entity_poly.pdbx_seq_one_letter_code
_entity_poly.pdbx_strand_id
1 'polypeptide(L)' 'MASMMSVAFVDSSVAAHESLVQGLKPGIQVHILDANQDGILAITEFCDRNLPMPRSKTFT' A
#
# COMPACT_ATOMS: atom_id res chain seq x y z
N MET A 1 21.61 -5.11 -1.92
CA MET A 1 20.94 -3.87 -2.39
C MET A 1 19.45 -4.10 -2.21
N ALA A 2 18.81 -3.51 -1.19
CA ALA A 2 17.36 -3.59 -1.05
C ALA A 2 16.75 -2.71 -2.15
N SER A 3 16.10 -3.32 -3.15
CA SER A 3 15.35 -2.56 -4.15
C SER A 3 14.19 -1.87 -3.44
N MET A 4 14.10 -0.54 -3.51
CA MET A 4 12.95 0.19 -2.96
C MET A 4 11.72 -0.07 -3.84
N MET A 5 10.98 -1.13 -3.51
CA MET A 5 9.68 -1.38 -4.12
C MET A 5 8.71 -0.28 -3.69
N SER A 6 8.23 0.49 -4.67
CA SER A 6 7.15 1.46 -4.47
C SER A 6 5.82 0.74 -4.58
N VAL A 7 4.94 0.96 -3.59
CA VAL A 7 3.60 0.37 -3.54
C VAL A 7 2.58 1.50 -3.59
N ALA A 8 1.58 1.37 -4.46
CA ALA A 8 0.43 2.25 -4.55
C ALA A 8 -0.82 1.53 -4.02
N PHE A 9 -1.50 2.16 -3.08
CA PHE A 9 -2.79 1.71 -2.57
C PHE A 9 -3.89 2.49 -3.27
N VAL A 10 -4.85 1.78 -3.87
CA VAL A 10 -5.95 2.39 -4.61
C VAL A 10 -7.26 1.87 -4.06
N ASP A 11 -8.11 2.77 -3.58
CA ASP A 11 -9.40 2.42 -3.03
C ASP A 11 -10.43 2.17 -4.13
N SER A 12 -11.10 1.01 -4.08
CA SER A 12 -12.10 0.61 -5.07
C SER A 12 -13.39 1.43 -5.02
N SER A 13 -13.65 2.15 -3.92
CA SER A 13 -14.78 3.08 -3.79
C SER A 13 -14.62 4.33 -4.67
N VAL A 14 -13.39 4.64 -5.08
CA VAL A 14 -13.12 5.78 -5.97
C VAL A 14 -13.63 5.44 -7.37
N ALA A 15 -14.48 6.32 -7.90
CA ALA A 15 -14.99 6.18 -9.25
C ALA A 15 -13.83 6.12 -10.27
N ALA A 16 -13.91 5.16 -11.19
CA ALA A 16 -12.87 4.92 -12.20
C ALA A 16 -11.46 4.69 -11.62
N HIS A 17 -11.35 4.01 -10.46
CA HIS A 17 -10.07 3.66 -9.86
C HIS A 17 -9.13 2.88 -10.81
N GLU A 18 -9.66 2.13 -11.77
CA GLU A 18 -8.87 1.47 -12.82
C GLU A 18 -8.05 2.47 -13.65
N SER A 19 -8.59 3.67 -13.94
CA SER A 19 -7.86 4.73 -14.63
C SER A 19 -6.71 5.28 -13.79
N LEU A 20 -6.86 5.30 -12.46
CA LEU A 20 -5.76 5.67 -11.55
C LEU A 20 -4.64 4.65 -11.62
N VAL A 21 -4.98 3.36 -11.66
CA VAL A 21 -4.02 2.25 -11.81
C VAL A 21 -3.26 2.36 -13.13
N GLN A 22 -3.96 2.65 -14.22
CA GLN A 22 -3.37 2.83 -15.56
C GLN A 22 -2.39 4.01 -15.64
N GLY A 23 -2.60 5.05 -14.82
CA GLY A 23 -1.72 6.21 -14.75
C GLY A 23 -0.41 6.00 -13.96
N LEU A 24 -0.25 4.86 -13.30
CA LEU A 24 0.93 4.58 -12.48
C LEU A 24 2.16 4.26 -13.35
N LYS A 25 3.33 4.68 -12.86
CA LYS A 25 4.60 4.35 -13.50
C LYS A 25 4.85 2.84 -13.46
N PRO A 26 5.45 2.25 -14.50
CA PRO A 26 5.87 0.85 -14.47
C PRO A 26 6.78 0.54 -13.27
N GLY A 27 6.63 -0.66 -12.72
CA GLY A 27 7.42 -1.11 -11.56
C GLY A 27 6.85 -0.72 -10.19
N ILE A 28 5.73 0.00 -10.16
CA ILE A 28 4.96 0.22 -8.92
C ILE A 28 4.04 -0.99 -8.70
N GLN A 29 4.11 -1.60 -7.52
CA GLN A 29 3.16 -2.62 -7.11
C GLN A 29 1.84 -1.96 -6.74
N VAL A 30 0.73 -2.49 -7.25
CA VAL A 30 -0.60 -1.95 -6.97
C VAL A 30 -1.32 -2.87 -6.00
N HIS A 31 -1.90 -2.28 -4.95
CA HIS A 31 -2.77 -2.96 -4.01
C HIS A 31 -4.13 -2.27 -3.99
N ILE A 32 -5.17 -3.00 -4.42
CA ILE A 32 -6.53 -2.48 -4.42
C ILE A 32 -7.14 -2.70 -3.03
N LEU A 33 -7.63 -1.62 -2.42
CA LEU A 33 -8.34 -1.67 -1.15
C LEU A 33 -9.82 -1.95 -1.40
N ASP A 34 -10.40 -2.83 -0.57
CA ASP A 34 -11.84 -3.10 -0.56
C ASP A 34 -12.57 -1.88 0.03
N ALA A 35 -13.51 -1.34 -0.74
CA ALA A 35 -14.36 -0.20 -0.37
C ALA A 35 -15.17 -0.42 0.92
N ASN A 36 -15.38 -1.67 1.33
CA ASN A 36 -16.15 -2.03 2.51
C ASN A 36 -15.27 -2.26 3.75
N GLN A 37 -13.97 -1.99 3.66
CA GLN A 37 -13.01 -2.19 4.74
C GLN A 37 -12.36 -0.87 5.15
N ASP A 38 -11.77 -0.86 6.35
CA ASP A 38 -10.95 0.26 6.80
C ASP A 38 -9.63 0.27 6.01
N GLY A 39 -9.48 1.23 5.10
CA GLY A 39 -8.30 1.35 4.25
C GLY A 39 -7.00 1.59 5.02
N ILE A 40 -7.06 2.27 6.18
CA ILE A 40 -5.86 2.51 7.00
C ILE A 40 -5.41 1.23 7.69
N LEU A 41 -6.37 0.44 8.19
CA LEU A 41 -6.09 -0.88 8.74
C LEU A 41 -5.46 -1.79 7.68
N ALA A 42 -6.04 -1.85 6.48
CA ALA A 42 -5.52 -2.66 5.38
C ALA A 42 -4.08 -2.27 4.98
N ILE A 43 -3.78 -0.97 4.92
CA ILE A 43 -2.41 -0.47 4.67
C ILE A 43 -1.46 -0.88 5.80
N THR A 44 -1.91 -0.75 7.05
CA THR A 44 -1.11 -1.09 8.24
C THR A 44 -0.77 -2.58 8.24
N GLU A 45 -1.75 -3.44 7.99
CA GLU A 45 -1.54 -4.88 7.89
C GLU A 45 -0.67 -5.27 6.70
N PHE A 46 -0.80 -4.59 5.56
CA PHE A 46 0.12 -4.79 4.43
C PHE A 46 1.56 -4.48 4.84
N CYS A 47 1.79 -3.35 5.52
CA CYS A 47 3.11 -2.95 5.97
C CYS A 47 3.68 -3.94 6.98
N ASP A 48 2.89 -4.40 7.95
CA ASP A 48 3.33 -5.38 8.96
C ASP A 48 3.75 -6.71 8.33
N ARG A 49 3.01 -7.17 7.31
CA ARG A 49 3.31 -8.43 6.61
C ARG A 49 4.50 -8.36 5.65
N ASN A 50 4.73 -7.21 5.01
CA ASN A 50 5.63 -7.11 3.85
C ASN A 50 6.87 -6.23 4.09
N LEU A 51 6.83 -5.32 5.06
CA LEU A 51 7.99 -4.53 5.44
C LEU A 51 8.62 -5.16 6.68
N PRO A 52 9.95 -5.33 6.73
CA PRO A 52 10.59 -5.66 7.98
C PRO A 52 10.26 -4.54 8.97
N MET A 53 9.45 -4.86 9.98
CA MET A 53 9.13 -3.98 11.11
C MET A 53 10.38 -3.18 11.49
N PRO A 54 10.32 -1.84 11.63
CA PRO A 54 11.37 -1.14 12.34
C PRO A 54 11.40 -1.74 13.75
N ARG A 55 12.43 -2.54 14.07
CA ARG A 55 12.73 -2.97 15.44
C ARG A 55 12.58 -1.73 16.32
N SER A 56 11.68 -1.80 17.28
CA SER A 56 11.26 -0.74 18.19
C SER A 56 12.20 0.45 18.20
N LYS A 57 11.73 1.63 17.78
CA LYS A 57 12.27 2.85 18.37
C LYS A 57 11.79 2.83 19.81
N THR A 58 12.55 2.19 20.69
CA THR A 58 12.43 2.39 22.13
C THR A 58 12.67 3.87 22.33
N PHE A 59 11.59 4.61 22.52
CA PHE A 59 11.65 5.98 22.99
C PHE A 59 11.93 5.87 24.49
N THR A 60 13.21 5.71 24.82
CA THR A 60 13.74 5.88 26.17
C THR A 60 13.96 7.35 26.44
#